data_AF-A0A1I5FRP5-F1
#
_entry.id   AF-A0A1I5FRP5-F1
#
_cell.length_a   1.000
_cell.length_b   1.000
_cell.length_c   1.000
_cell.angle_alpha   90.00
_cell.angle_beta   90.00
_cell.angle_gamma   90.00
#
_symmetry.space_group_name_H-M   'P 1'
#
loop_
_entity.id
_entity.type
_entity.pdbx_description
1 polymer ?
#
loop_
_entity_poly.entity_id
_entity_poly.type
_entity_poly.pdbx_seq_one_letter_code
_entity_poly.pdbx_strand_id
1 'polypeptide(L)'
;MTVIALPKPGRWVWDARDHTRAVRVSTHPEHGLLNLSVWRDDVCVGTVKLRPDEVSGLVAALSEGLARLVPPPPPVPLRDADVVALETRLAAVESRLAAPRPPVRVVARSLAAQVRGRLADLIRG
;
A
#
# COMPACT_ATOMS: atom_id res chain seq x y z
N MET A 1 -17.71 2.29 36.01
CA MET A 1 -17.37 3.14 34.85
C MET A 1 -17.07 2.22 33.68
N THR A 2 -17.99 2.11 32.72
CA THR A 2 -17.80 1.25 31.54
C THR A 2 -17.33 2.15 30.41
N VAL A 3 -16.08 2.00 30.00
CA VAL A 3 -15.55 2.70 28.83
C VAL A 3 -15.99 1.93 27.60
N ILE A 4 -16.86 2.53 26.78
CA ILE A 4 -17.16 2.02 25.45
C ILE A 4 -16.09 2.58 24.52
N ALA A 5 -15.15 1.73 24.09
CA ALA A 5 -14.20 2.11 23.06
C ALA A 5 -14.98 2.42 21.78
N LEU A 6 -14.88 3.65 21.29
CA LEU A 6 -15.42 4.00 19.98
C LEU A 6 -14.74 3.11 18.92
N PRO A 7 -15.50 2.41 18.07
CA PRO A 7 -14.92 1.62 17.00
C PRO A 7 -13.99 2.51 16.16
N LYS A 8 -12.76 2.03 15.88
CA LYS A 8 -11.88 2.71 14.92
C LYS A 8 -12.68 2.96 13.62
N PRO A 9 -12.51 4.13 12.96
CA PRO A 9 -13.25 4.45 11.75
C PRO A 9 -13.04 3.34 10.73
N GLY A 10 -14.11 2.64 10.42
CA GLY A 10 -14.15 1.59 9.42
C GLY A 10 -14.70 2.14 8.12
N ARG A 11 -14.28 1.57 6.99
CA ARG A 11 -14.84 1.95 5.69
C ARG A 11 -16.12 1.16 5.45
N TRP A 12 -17.19 1.85 5.09
CA TRP A 12 -18.48 1.25 4.74
C TRP A 12 -18.66 1.19 3.23
N VAL A 13 -19.24 0.09 2.76
CA VAL A 13 -19.71 -0.09 1.39
C VAL A 13 -21.16 -0.55 1.46
N TRP A 14 -22.07 0.30 1.01
CA TRP A 14 -23.52 0.03 1.04
C TRP A 14 -23.93 -0.85 -0.13
N ASP A 15 -24.94 -1.68 0.10
CA ASP A 15 -25.62 -2.45 -0.95
C ASP A 15 -26.24 -1.49 -1.98
N ALA A 16 -26.03 -1.78 -3.26
CA ALA A 16 -26.50 -0.96 -4.36
C ALA A 16 -28.02 -1.04 -4.59
N ARG A 17 -28.71 -2.03 -4.01
CA ARG A 17 -30.15 -2.24 -4.27
C ARG A 17 -31.04 -1.32 -3.45
N ASP A 18 -30.91 -1.41 -2.13
CA ASP A 18 -31.85 -0.79 -1.19
C ASP A 18 -31.15 -0.06 -0.05
N HIS A 19 -29.81 -0.10 0.00
CA HIS A 19 -29.00 0.45 1.08
C HIS A 19 -29.36 -0.05 2.50
N THR A 20 -30.12 -1.14 2.62
CA THR A 20 -30.47 -1.75 3.92
C THR A 20 -29.34 -2.62 4.46
N ARG A 21 -28.39 -2.97 3.60
CA ARG A 21 -27.23 -3.79 3.95
C ARG A 21 -25.95 -3.05 3.65
N ALA A 22 -24.91 -3.38 4.41
CA ALA A 22 -23.58 -2.87 4.16
C ALA A 22 -22.49 -3.86 4.55
N VAL A 23 -21.34 -3.71 3.91
CA VAL A 23 -20.09 -4.32 4.35
C VAL A 23 -19.26 -3.24 5.04
N ARG A 24 -18.79 -3.53 6.25
CA ARG A 24 -17.84 -2.69 6.98
C ARG A 24 -16.49 -3.36 7.07
N VAL A 25 -15.46 -2.61 6.70
CA VAL A 25 -14.04 -2.96 6.84
C VAL A 25 -13.48 -2.29 8.10
N SER A 26 -12.94 -3.08 9.03
CA SER A 26 -12.30 -2.56 10.25
C SER A 26 -10.92 -3.20 10.44
N THR A 27 -9.89 -2.39 10.68
CA THR A 27 -8.50 -2.86 10.80
C THR A 27 -8.07 -2.95 12.27
N HIS A 28 -7.43 -4.07 12.61
CA HIS A 28 -6.89 -4.39 13.93
C HIS A 28 -5.37 -4.61 13.84
N PRO A 29 -4.56 -3.54 13.69
CA PRO A 29 -3.12 -3.64 13.49
C PRO A 29 -2.43 -4.36 14.66
N GLU A 30 -2.92 -4.17 15.89
CA GLU A 30 -2.43 -4.84 17.09
C GLU A 30 -2.53 -6.38 17.04
N HIS A 31 -3.41 -6.91 16.17
CA HIS A 31 -3.62 -8.34 15.99
C HIS A 31 -3.21 -8.82 14.60
N GLY A 32 -2.76 -7.93 13.71
CA GLY A 32 -2.47 -8.26 12.33
C GLY A 32 -3.71 -8.76 11.56
N LEU A 33 -4.91 -8.30 11.93
CA LEU A 33 -6.18 -8.76 11.36
C LEU A 33 -6.97 -7.63 10.72
N LEU A 34 -7.77 -7.99 9.72
CA LEU A 34 -8.80 -7.16 9.15
C LEU A 34 -10.15 -7.86 9.30
N ASN A 35 -11.14 -7.15 9.83
CA ASN A 35 -12.50 -7.66 9.95
C ASN A 35 -13.35 -7.14 8.79
N LEU A 36 -14.02 -8.06 8.09
CA LEU A 36 -15.13 -7.78 7.21
C LEU A 36 -16.42 -8.19 7.90
N SER A 37 -17.31 -7.22 8.12
CA SER A 37 -18.59 -7.47 8.76
C SER A 37 -19.73 -7.11 7.83
N VAL A 38 -20.76 -7.96 7.80
CA VAL A 38 -22.01 -7.72 7.07
C VAL A 38 -23.02 -7.19 8.06
N TRP A 39 -23.63 -6.07 7.70
CA TRP A 39 -24.64 -5.39 8.49
C TRP A 39 -25.96 -5.38 7.73
N ARG A 40 -27.05 -5.51 8.47
CA ARG A 40 -28.41 -5.28 8.00
C ARG A 40 -29.04 -4.30 8.97
N ASP A 41 -29.50 -3.18 8.44
CA ASP A 41 -29.94 -2.02 9.22
C ASP A 41 -28.81 -1.61 10.19
N ASP A 42 -29.06 -1.67 11.50
CA ASP A 42 -28.11 -1.36 12.56
C ASP A 42 -27.49 -2.60 13.22
N VAL A 43 -27.76 -3.80 12.68
CA VAL A 43 -27.33 -5.08 13.29
C VAL A 43 -26.23 -5.73 12.46
N CYS A 44 -25.13 -6.10 13.13
CA CYS A 44 -24.10 -6.95 12.54
C CYS A 44 -24.60 -8.40 12.45
N VAL A 45 -24.79 -8.90 11.23
CA VAL A 45 -25.30 -10.25 10.97
C VAL A 45 -24.21 -11.26 10.63
N GLY A 46 -22.96 -10.81 10.46
CA GLY A 46 -21.82 -11.72 10.29
C GLY A 46 -20.49 -10.98 10.33
N THR A 47 -19.43 -11.66 10.77
CA THR A 47 -18.06 -11.14 10.74
C THR A 47 -17.08 -12.23 10.33
N VAL A 48 -16.17 -11.89 9.43
CA VAL A 48 -15.02 -12.69 9.05
C VAL A 48 -13.76 -11.94 9.43
N LYS A 49 -12.82 -12.61 10.10
CA LYS A 49 -11.50 -12.08 10.43
C LYS A 49 -10.50 -12.65 9.43
N LEU A 50 -9.76 -11.78 8.76
CA LEU A 50 -8.85 -12.14 7.69
C LEU A 50 -7.42 -11.72 8.05
N ARG A 51 -6.48 -12.62 7.76
CA ARG A 51 -5.05 -12.30 7.74
C ARG A 51 -4.67 -11.55 6.47
N PRO A 52 -3.49 -10.90 6.41
CA PRO A 52 -3.07 -10.14 5.23
C PRO A 52 -3.06 -10.94 3.92
N ASP A 53 -2.61 -12.20 3.97
CA ASP A 53 -2.62 -13.12 2.81
C ASP A 53 -4.03 -13.40 2.29
N GLU A 54 -4.99 -13.61 3.19
CA GLU A 54 -6.39 -13.87 2.85
C GLU A 54 -7.07 -12.60 2.30
N VAL A 55 -6.75 -11.42 2.85
CA VAL A 55 -7.21 -10.14 2.31
C VAL A 55 -6.68 -9.92 0.90
N SER A 56 -5.40 -10.21 0.64
CA SER A 56 -4.82 -10.09 -0.70
C SER A 56 -5.55 -10.99 -1.71
N GLY A 57 -5.84 -12.24 -1.34
CA GLY A 57 -6.62 -13.16 -2.17
C GLY A 57 -8.04 -12.64 -2.45
N LEU A 58 -8.71 -12.11 -1.43
CA LEU A 58 -10.04 -11.52 -1.60
C LEU A 58 -10.02 -10.29 -2.52
N VAL A 59 -9.04 -9.40 -2.37
CA VAL A 59 -8.88 -8.22 -3.24
C VAL A 59 -8.69 -8.64 -4.70
N ALA A 60 -7.85 -9.66 -4.94
CA ALA A 60 -7.66 -10.19 -6.29
C ALA A 60 -8.99 -10.69 -6.90
N ALA A 61 -9.76 -11.49 -6.15
CA ALA A 61 -11.06 -11.99 -6.60
C ALA A 61 -12.07 -10.86 -6.88
N LEU A 62 -12.09 -9.80 -6.05
CA LEU A 62 -12.92 -8.61 -6.28
C LEU A 62 -12.50 -7.86 -7.55
N SER A 63 -11.20 -7.64 -7.76
CA SER A 63 -10.66 -6.98 -8.95
C SER A 63 -10.97 -7.76 -10.23
N GLU A 64 -10.81 -9.08 -10.22
CA GLU A 64 -11.17 -9.95 -11.35
C GLU A 64 -12.67 -9.93 -11.64
N GLY A 65 -13.50 -9.98 -10.59
CA GLY A 65 -14.95 -9.84 -10.72
C GLY A 65 -15.34 -8.52 -11.37
N LEU A 66 -14.73 -7.41 -10.91
CA LEU A 66 -14.93 -6.08 -11.49
C LEU A 66 -14.54 -6.03 -12.97
N ALA A 67 -13.39 -6.61 -13.34
CA ALA A 67 -12.92 -6.64 -14.72
C ALA A 67 -13.87 -7.37 -15.68
N ARG A 68 -14.68 -8.33 -15.17
CA ARG A 68 -15.73 -9.00 -15.96
C ARG A 68 -17.00 -8.17 -16.11
N LEU A 69 -17.27 -7.25 -15.19
CA LEU A 69 -18.46 -6.40 -15.20
C LEU A 69 -18.28 -5.12 -16.02
N VAL A 70 -17.04 -4.65 -16.14
CA VAL A 70 -16.71 -3.42 -16.87
C VAL A 70 -16.18 -3.82 -18.25
N PRO A 71 -16.76 -3.29 -19.36
CA PRO A 71 -16.19 -3.53 -20.68
C PRO A 71 -14.74 -3.01 -20.71
N PRO A 72 -13.82 -3.70 -21.41
CA PRO A 72 -12.44 -3.26 -21.47
C PRO A 72 -12.40 -1.82 -21.99
N PRO A 73 -11.57 -0.94 -21.39
CA PRO A 73 -11.41 0.41 -21.91
C PRO A 73 -10.99 0.32 -23.38
N PRO A 74 -11.38 1.31 -24.22
CA PRO A 74 -10.91 1.34 -25.59
C PRO A 74 -9.39 1.26 -25.58
N PRO A 75 -8.77 0.50 -26.52
CA PRO A 75 -7.32 0.37 -26.57
C PRO A 75 -6.72 1.77 -26.67
N VAL A 76 -5.98 2.15 -25.63
CA VAL A 76 -5.17 3.37 -25.68
C VAL A 76 -4.01 3.04 -26.61
N PRO A 77 -3.85 3.73 -27.75
CA PRO A 77 -2.74 3.47 -28.64
C PRO A 77 -1.44 3.79 -27.89
N LEU A 78 -0.66 2.76 -27.59
CA LEU A 78 0.69 2.93 -27.09
C LEU A 78 1.52 3.48 -28.24
N ARG A 79 2.13 4.66 -28.04
CA ARG A 79 3.04 5.23 -29.03
C ARG A 79 4.41 4.61 -28.83
N ASP A 80 5.17 4.42 -29.89
CA ASP A 80 6.54 3.88 -29.79
C ASP A 80 7.42 4.70 -28.83
N ALA A 81 7.24 6.01 -28.82
CA ALA A 81 7.91 6.91 -27.87
C ALA A 81 7.62 6.58 -26.40
N ASP A 82 6.40 6.12 -26.09
CA ASP A 82 6.01 5.71 -24.72
C ASP A 82 6.68 4.40 -24.32
N VAL A 83 6.82 3.46 -25.26
CA VAL A 83 7.53 2.19 -25.06
C VAL A 83 9.01 2.44 -24.80
N VAL A 84 9.66 3.25 -25.63
CA VAL A 84 11.07 3.63 -25.45
C VAL A 84 11.31 4.33 -24.11
N ALA A 85 10.38 5.21 -23.70
CA ALA A 85 10.46 5.86 -22.40
C ALA A 85 10.34 4.86 -21.23
N LEU A 86 9.46 3.85 -21.36
CA LEU A 86 9.31 2.77 -20.39
C LEU A 86 10.57 1.90 -20.30
N GLU A 87 11.13 1.49 -21.44
CA GLU A 87 12.37 0.71 -21.50
C GLU A 87 13.54 1.46 -20.87
N THR A 88 13.67 2.75 -21.17
CA THR A 88 14.70 3.61 -20.56
C THR A 88 14.55 3.66 -19.04
N ARG A 89 13.31 3.77 -18.54
CA ARG A 89 13.02 3.76 -17.10
C ARG A 89 13.30 2.40 -16.48
N LEU A 90 12.96 1.31 -17.15
CA LEU A 90 13.23 -0.06 -16.67
C LEU A 90 14.74 -0.30 -16.57
N ALA A 91 15.51 0.04 -17.61
CA ALA A 91 16.96 -0.07 -17.62
C ALA A 91 17.61 0.73 -16.47
N ALA A 92 17.07 1.91 -16.15
CA ALA A 92 17.53 2.70 -15.01
C ALA A 92 17.24 2.02 -13.66
N VAL A 93 16.09 1.37 -13.51
CA VAL A 93 15.76 0.58 -12.30
C VAL A 93 16.66 -0.63 -12.19
N GLU A 94 16.85 -1.38 -13.26
CA GLU A 94 17.72 -2.56 -13.32
C GLU A 94 19.17 -2.19 -12.98
N SER A 95 19.68 -1.09 -13.53
CA SER A 95 21.03 -0.58 -13.21
C SER A 95 21.20 -0.25 -11.72
N ARG A 96 20.17 0.33 -11.09
CA ARG A 96 20.19 0.62 -9.65
C ARG A 96 20.16 -0.65 -8.80
N LEU A 97 19.45 -1.68 -9.24
CA LEU A 97 19.40 -2.98 -8.56
C LEU A 97 20.71 -3.76 -8.74
N ALA A 98 21.36 -3.64 -9.90
CA ALA A 98 22.63 -4.27 -10.22
C ALA A 98 23.85 -3.59 -9.58
N ALA A 99 23.74 -2.29 -9.24
CA ALA A 99 24.82 -1.56 -8.60
C ALA A 99 25.19 -2.18 -7.25
N PRO A 100 26.47 -2.54 -7.02
CA PRO A 100 26.90 -3.08 -5.73
C PRO A 100 26.67 -2.01 -4.64
N ARG A 101 26.00 -2.40 -3.55
CA ARG A 101 25.88 -1.53 -2.38
C ARG A 101 27.30 -1.14 -1.93
N PRO A 102 27.59 0.16 -1.73
CA PRO A 102 28.91 0.55 -1.28
C PRO A 102 29.18 -0.14 0.05
N PRO A 103 30.36 -0.75 0.24
CA PRO A 103 30.66 -1.42 1.50
C PRO A 103 30.56 -0.40 2.64
N VAL A 104 29.98 -0.80 3.78
CA VAL A 104 29.72 0.07 4.94
C VAL A 104 30.96 0.87 5.35
N ARG A 105 32.17 0.32 5.15
CA ARG A 105 33.45 0.98 5.40
C ARG A 105 33.69 2.23 4.54
N VAL A 106 33.25 2.24 3.28
CA VAL A 106 33.39 3.40 2.38
C VAL A 106 32.44 4.52 2.81
N VAL A 107 31.21 4.17 3.19
CA VAL A 107 30.22 5.13 3.73
C VAL A 107 30.70 5.72 5.07
N ALA A 108 31.24 4.88 5.96
CA ALA A 108 31.79 5.33 7.23
C ALA A 108 32.99 6.28 7.03
N ARG A 109 33.86 6.01 6.04
CA ARG A 109 35.01 6.87 5.71
C ARG A 109 34.57 8.24 5.16
N SER A 110 33.56 8.29 4.29
CA SER A 110 33.09 9.57 3.75
C SER A 110 32.43 10.43 4.83
N LEU A 111 31.60 9.84 5.69
CA LEU A 111 31.01 10.53 6.85
C LEU A 111 32.08 11.02 7.83
N ALA A 112 33.07 10.19 8.15
CA ALA A 112 34.18 10.58 9.02
C ALA A 112 35.01 11.73 8.41
N ALA A 113 35.21 11.75 7.09
CA ALA A 113 35.89 12.86 6.41
C ALA A 113 35.05 14.15 6.43
N GLN A 114 33.74 14.03 6.22
CA GLN A 114 32.81 15.16 6.19
C GLN A 114 32.63 15.82 7.57
N VAL A 115 32.56 15.01 8.64
CA VAL A 115 32.56 15.48 10.03
C VAL A 115 33.87 16.19 10.37
N ARG A 116 35.01 15.65 9.91
CA ARG A 116 36.32 16.27 10.12
C ARG A 116 36.45 17.62 9.42
N GLY A 117 35.93 17.73 8.20
CA GLY A 117 35.85 19.00 7.46
C GLY A 117 35.04 20.04 8.22
N ARG A 118 33.82 19.68 8.65
CA ARG A 118 32.95 20.57 9.43
C ARG A 118 33.56 21.02 10.77
N LEU A 119 34.26 20.12 11.47
CA LEU A 119 34.96 20.47 12.70
C LEU A 119 36.16 21.38 12.45
N ALA A 120 36.90 21.16 11.36
CA ALA A 120 38.02 22.02 10.98
C ALA A 120 37.57 23.43 10.58
N ASP A 121 36.37 23.55 9.98
CA ASP A 121 35.75 24.84 9.65
C ASP A 121 35.27 25.57 10.92
N LEU A 122 34.72 24.84 11.90
CA LEU A 122 34.27 25.38 13.19
C LEU A 122 35.40 25.87 14.10
N ILE A 123 36.59 25.26 14.03
CA ILE A 123 37.75 25.63 14.87
C ILE A 123 38.51 26.84 14.28
N ARG A 124 38.26 27.17 13.01
CA ARG A 124 38.97 28.24 12.28
C ARG A 124 38.14 29.52 12.11
N GLY A 125 36.90 29.54 12.55
CA GLY A 125 36.03 30.73 12.63
C GLY A 125 35.89 31.21 14.05
#